data_AF-A0A840QCJ4-F1
#
_entry.id   AF-A0A840QCJ4-F1
#
_cell.length_a   1.000
_cell.length_b   1.000
_cell.length_c   1.000
_cell.angle_alpha   90.00
_cell.angle_beta   90.00
_cell.angle_gamma   90.00
#
_symmetry.space_group_name_H-M   'P 1'
#
loop_
_entity.id
_entity.type
_entity.pdbx_description
1 polymer ?
#
loop_
_entity_poly.entity_id
_entity_poly.type
_entity_poly.pdbx_seq_one_letter_code
_entity_poly.pdbx_strand_id
1 'polypeptide(L)'
;MAEQPDLVLRHNPFLPPAARRLRTRMVVRVPSPGDELRIRIRLRLARAVRAVRRVDPPAYSDAGAIRTGGGVEVPLGAGWSGIREYEVEFELRDGPDGEDLQAAVVDLVHGEPDRPRPTGPVRAVKVHWTRFPGGSRISRSQRDLADAIWAGCTAYESGDLADAGRYWAQACRRARRTGDNDSLRRLSLLVAADQISPDDVIAAGRVGTPVLRPSGAPSDAADRDRAC
;
A
#
# COMPACT_ATOMS: atom_id res chain seq x y z
N MET A 1 -2.54 22.53 18.96
CA MET A 1 -3.39 21.31 18.92
C MET A 1 -2.47 20.12 19.08
N ALA A 2 -2.70 19.26 20.07
CA ALA A 2 -1.95 18.00 20.17
C ALA A 2 -2.31 17.11 18.96
N GLU A 3 -1.31 16.53 18.33
CA GLU A 3 -1.50 15.55 17.26
C GLU A 3 -2.20 14.32 17.86
N GLN A 4 -3.17 13.73 17.14
CA GLN A 4 -3.94 12.59 17.62
C GLN A 4 -3.29 11.26 17.20
N PRO A 5 -3.43 10.19 17.99
CA PRO A 5 -3.06 8.85 17.54
C PRO A 5 -3.78 8.47 16.25
N ASP A 6 -3.07 7.85 15.31
CA ASP A 6 -3.63 7.42 14.02
C ASP A 6 -3.26 5.97 13.70
N LEU A 7 -4.13 5.34 12.91
CA LEU A 7 -3.98 4.00 12.39
C LEU A 7 -4.23 3.99 10.89
N VAL A 8 -3.22 3.55 10.15
CA VAL A 8 -3.25 3.42 8.69
C VAL A 8 -3.23 1.95 8.32
N LEU A 9 -4.23 1.51 7.54
CA LEU A 9 -4.26 0.15 6.99
C LEU A 9 -3.55 0.09 5.63
N ARG A 10 -2.73 -0.94 5.44
CA ARG A 10 -2.08 -1.30 4.19
C ARG A 10 -2.38 -2.77 3.89
N HIS A 11 -3.33 -3.02 2.98
CA HIS A 11 -3.62 -4.38 2.54
C HIS A 11 -3.94 -4.43 1.05
N ASN A 12 -3.89 -5.64 0.52
CA ASN A 12 -4.32 -5.96 -0.83
C ASN A 12 -5.66 -6.67 -0.68
N PRO A 13 -6.77 -6.04 -1.06
CA PRO A 13 -8.09 -6.66 -0.91
C PRO A 13 -8.31 -7.77 -1.95
N PHE A 14 -7.56 -7.80 -3.05
CA PHE A 14 -7.81 -8.73 -4.16
C PHE A 14 -7.24 -10.12 -3.89
N LEU A 15 -8.14 -11.09 -3.80
CA LEU A 15 -7.81 -12.48 -3.55
C LEU A 15 -8.35 -13.39 -4.66
N PRO A 16 -7.66 -14.48 -5.01
CA PRO A 16 -8.23 -15.50 -5.89
C PRO A 16 -9.43 -16.18 -5.20
N PRO A 17 -10.39 -16.77 -5.94
CA PRO A 17 -11.63 -17.31 -5.35
C PRO A 17 -11.41 -18.40 -4.30
N ALA A 18 -10.32 -19.16 -4.41
CA ALA A 18 -9.96 -20.21 -3.46
C ALA A 18 -9.22 -19.70 -2.21
N ALA A 19 -8.83 -18.43 -2.15
CA ALA A 19 -8.14 -17.89 -0.99
C ALA A 19 -9.09 -17.81 0.21
N ARG A 20 -8.57 -18.26 1.36
CA ARG A 20 -9.24 -18.21 2.67
C ARG A 20 -8.46 -17.41 3.69
N ARG A 21 -7.43 -16.69 3.24
CA ARG A 21 -6.51 -15.95 4.10
C ARG A 21 -6.26 -14.57 3.53
N LEU A 22 -6.29 -13.57 4.41
CA LEU A 22 -5.95 -12.19 4.09
C LEU A 22 -4.91 -11.69 5.07
N ARG A 23 -3.83 -11.11 4.54
CA ARG A 23 -2.82 -10.42 5.34
C ARG A 23 -2.93 -8.92 5.17
N THR A 24 -2.97 -8.23 6.31
CA THR A 24 -3.07 -6.78 6.39
C THR A 24 -1.95 -6.24 7.26
N ARG A 25 -1.26 -5.20 6.77
CA ARG A 25 -0.33 -4.40 7.57
C ARG A 25 -1.07 -3.20 8.14
N MET A 26 -0.69 -2.79 9.35
CA MET A 26 -1.25 -1.67 10.07
C MET A 26 -0.10 -0.85 10.61
N VAL A 27 -0.09 0.44 10.33
CA VAL A 27 0.88 1.38 10.90
C VAL A 27 0.15 2.20 11.94
N VAL A 28 0.63 2.11 13.19
CA VAL A 28 0.10 2.86 14.32
C VAL A 28 1.07 3.96 14.69
N ARG A 29 0.55 5.18 14.83
CA ARG A 29 1.31 6.37 15.20
C ARG A 29 0.72 6.95 16.49
N VAL A 30 1.56 7.09 17.50
CA VAL A 30 1.20 7.68 18.80
C VAL A 30 2.15 8.84 19.08
N PRO A 31 1.72 10.10 18.92
CA PRO A 31 2.61 11.26 18.94
C PRO A 31 3.14 11.61 20.33
N SER A 32 2.45 11.20 21.39
CA SER A 32 2.86 11.48 22.77
C SER A 32 2.48 10.32 23.68
N PRO A 33 3.30 10.01 24.69
CA PRO A 33 2.99 8.95 25.64
C PRO A 33 1.76 9.36 26.45
N GLY A 34 0.90 8.41 26.77
CA GLY A 34 -0.35 8.69 27.47
C GLY A 34 -1.05 7.42 27.94
N ASP A 35 -2.37 7.49 28.01
CA ASP A 35 -3.24 6.38 28.38
C ASP A 35 -2.94 5.13 27.56
N GLU A 36 -3.23 3.97 28.16
CA GLU A 36 -3.04 2.69 27.50
C GLU A 36 -3.95 2.57 26.27
N LEU A 37 -3.31 2.49 25.10
CA LEU A 37 -3.97 2.31 23.81
C LEU A 37 -3.98 0.84 23.41
N ARG A 38 -5.08 0.44 22.76
CA ARG A 38 -5.23 -0.90 22.18
C ARG A 38 -5.69 -0.80 20.74
N ILE A 39 -5.20 -1.72 19.89
CA ILE A 39 -5.76 -1.96 18.57
C ILE A 39 -6.93 -2.91 18.76
N ARG A 40 -8.15 -2.47 18.47
CA ARG A 40 -9.34 -3.33 18.53
C ARG A 40 -9.74 -3.76 17.12
N ILE A 41 -9.83 -5.07 16.94
CA ILE A 41 -10.16 -5.74 15.68
C ILE A 41 -11.50 -6.44 15.86
N ARG A 42 -12.55 -5.95 15.21
CA ARG A 42 -13.90 -6.53 15.22
C ARG A 42 -14.14 -7.31 13.95
N LEU A 43 -14.48 -8.59 14.09
CA LEU A 43 -14.64 -9.49 12.94
C LEU A 43 -16.02 -9.29 12.29
N ARG A 44 -16.05 -9.43 10.95
CA ARG A 44 -17.28 -9.39 10.14
C ARG A 44 -17.33 -10.66 9.29
N LEU A 45 -16.81 -10.60 8.05
CA LEU A 45 -16.69 -11.77 7.19
C LEU A 45 -15.52 -12.68 7.60
N ALA A 46 -14.48 -12.13 8.23
CA ALA A 46 -13.42 -12.93 8.82
C ALA A 46 -13.97 -13.85 9.92
N ARG A 47 -13.59 -15.12 9.90
CA ARG A 47 -13.95 -16.11 10.93
C ARG A 47 -13.11 -15.93 12.19
N ALA A 48 -11.82 -15.63 12.01
CA ALA A 48 -10.88 -15.50 13.11
C ALA A 48 -9.70 -14.60 12.70
N VAL A 49 -9.06 -14.01 13.70
CA VAL A 49 -7.67 -13.54 13.58
C VAL A 49 -6.77 -14.73 13.88
N ARG A 50 -5.92 -15.09 12.92
CA ARG A 50 -5.00 -16.22 13.04
C ARG A 50 -3.69 -15.84 13.72
N ALA A 51 -3.22 -14.62 13.48
CA ALA A 51 -2.02 -14.08 14.10
C ALA A 51 -2.04 -12.56 14.10
N VAL A 52 -1.49 -11.95 15.15
CA VAL A 52 -1.05 -10.55 15.14
C VAL A 52 0.41 -10.48 15.52
N ARG A 53 1.23 -9.85 14.68
CA ARG A 53 2.68 -9.71 14.90
C ARG A 53 3.13 -8.27 14.74
N ARG A 54 4.00 -7.80 15.64
CA ARG A 54 4.71 -6.52 15.45
C ARG A 54 5.87 -6.76 14.48
N VAL A 55 5.92 -5.97 13.41
CA VAL A 55 6.91 -6.11 12.33
C VAL A 55 8.23 -5.46 12.71
N ASP A 56 8.20 -4.27 13.32
CA ASP A 56 9.39 -3.50 13.67
C ASP A 56 9.23 -2.71 15.00
N PRO A 57 10.16 -2.88 15.97
CA PRO A 57 11.13 -3.97 16.05
C PRO A 57 10.41 -5.31 16.15
N PRO A 58 10.89 -6.36 15.46
CA PRO A 58 10.21 -7.65 15.39
C PRO A 58 10.11 -8.25 16.79
N ALA A 59 8.88 -8.37 17.30
CA ALA A 59 8.58 -9.09 18.51
C ALA A 59 7.53 -10.15 18.19
N TYR A 60 7.89 -11.41 18.44
CA TYR A 60 6.98 -12.56 18.44
C TYR A 60 6.08 -12.51 19.70
N SER A 61 4.92 -13.17 19.77
CA SER A 61 3.66 -13.03 19.02
C SER A 61 2.52 -13.32 20.03
N ASP A 62 1.31 -12.78 19.81
CA ASP A 62 0.03 -13.13 20.48
C ASP A 62 -0.09 -13.07 22.02
N ALA A 63 0.99 -13.04 22.82
CA ALA A 63 0.91 -13.22 24.28
C ALA A 63 0.11 -12.11 25.03
N GLY A 64 0.02 -10.92 24.45
CA GLY A 64 -0.78 -9.82 25.00
C GLY A 64 -2.15 -9.65 24.32
N ALA A 65 -2.47 -10.42 23.28
CA ALA A 65 -3.71 -10.23 22.53
C ALA A 65 -4.91 -10.78 23.33
N ILE A 66 -5.84 -9.90 23.67
CA ILE A 66 -7.06 -10.23 24.40
C ILE A 66 -8.11 -10.64 23.38
N ARG A 67 -8.56 -11.90 23.44
CA ARG A 67 -9.66 -12.39 22.59
C ARG A 67 -10.98 -12.10 23.27
N THR A 68 -11.83 -11.31 22.64
CA THR A 68 -13.16 -10.97 23.12
C THR A 68 -14.21 -11.71 22.29
N GLY A 69 -15.45 -11.83 22.79
CA GLY A 69 -16.53 -12.54 22.10
C GLY A 69 -16.87 -12.02 20.69
N GLY A 70 -16.34 -10.85 20.29
CA GLY A 70 -16.54 -10.26 18.97
C GLY A 70 -15.27 -9.90 18.20
N GLY A 71 -14.08 -10.27 18.70
CA GLY A 71 -12.83 -9.79 18.09
C GLY A 71 -11.56 -10.06 18.87
N VAL A 72 -10.54 -9.25 18.58
CA VAL A 72 -9.23 -9.28 19.23
C VAL A 72 -8.82 -7.85 19.59
N GLU A 73 -8.35 -7.64 20.81
CA GLU A 73 -7.70 -6.40 21.23
C GLU A 73 -6.21 -6.65 21.44
N VAL A 74 -5.37 -5.76 20.94
CA VAL A 74 -3.91 -5.87 21.04
C VAL A 74 -3.37 -4.63 21.76
N PRO A 75 -2.85 -4.77 22.99
CA PRO A 75 -2.31 -3.64 23.73
C PRO A 75 -1.04 -3.11 23.06
N LEU A 76 -0.91 -1.79 23.02
CA LEU A 76 0.31 -1.13 22.56
C LEU A 76 1.35 -1.00 23.69
N GLY A 77 0.94 -1.22 24.94
CA GLY A 77 1.75 -1.02 26.14
C GLY A 77 1.54 0.38 26.74
N ALA A 78 1.49 0.44 28.07
CA ALA A 78 1.28 1.67 28.81
C ALA A 78 2.40 2.70 28.55
N GLY A 79 2.03 3.97 28.36
CA GLY A 79 2.97 5.07 28.21
C GLY A 79 3.82 5.03 26.93
N TRP A 80 3.47 4.20 25.94
CA TRP A 80 4.21 4.13 24.69
C TRP A 80 3.88 5.30 23.75
N SER A 81 4.91 5.80 23.05
CA SER A 81 4.79 6.72 21.90
C SER A 81 5.74 6.33 20.77
N GLY A 82 5.42 6.77 19.55
CA GLY A 82 6.21 6.53 18.34
C GLY A 82 5.40 5.88 17.23
N ILE A 83 6.11 5.18 16.33
CA ILE A 83 5.53 4.47 15.18
C ILE A 83 5.80 2.98 15.35
N ARG A 84 4.77 2.16 15.13
CA ARG A 84 4.90 0.69 15.09
C ARG A 84 4.11 0.12 13.92
N GLU A 85 4.67 -0.90 13.31
CA GLU A 85 3.99 -1.67 12.27
C GLU A 85 3.55 -3.03 12.81
N TYR A 86 2.34 -3.42 12.45
CA TYR A 86 1.72 -4.69 12.80
C TYR A 86 1.27 -5.41 11.53
N GLU A 87 1.42 -6.72 11.49
CA GLU A 87 0.79 -7.56 10.49
C GLU A 87 -0.27 -8.45 11.15
N VAL A 88 -1.44 -8.52 10.52
CA VAL A 88 -2.58 -9.34 10.94
C VAL A 88 -2.91 -10.33 9.83
N GLU A 89 -2.99 -11.60 10.19
CA GLU A 89 -3.50 -12.65 9.32
C GLU A 89 -4.95 -12.98 9.72
N PHE A 90 -5.88 -12.83 8.79
CA PHE A 90 -7.29 -13.18 8.95
C PHE A 90 -7.59 -14.50 8.24
N GLU A 91 -8.40 -15.34 8.87
CA GLU A 91 -9.11 -16.43 8.20
C GLU A 91 -10.47 -15.93 7.73
N LEU A 92 -10.78 -16.14 6.45
CA LEU A 92 -11.99 -15.65 5.81
C LEU A 92 -13.04 -16.76 5.63
N ARG A 93 -14.32 -16.39 5.78
CA ARG A 93 -15.42 -17.18 5.23
C ARG A 93 -15.45 -17.04 3.70
N ASP A 94 -16.17 -17.95 3.06
CA ASP A 94 -16.48 -17.86 1.63
C ASP A 94 -17.30 -16.61 1.34
N GLY A 95 -17.08 -16.02 0.16
CA GLY A 95 -17.79 -14.84 -0.29
C GLY A 95 -18.01 -14.86 -1.81
N PRO A 96 -18.98 -14.08 -2.30
CA PRO A 96 -19.23 -13.90 -3.73
C PRO A 96 -18.00 -13.38 -4.49
N ASP A 97 -17.87 -13.81 -5.74
CA ASP A 97 -16.88 -13.34 -6.69
C ASP A 97 -17.30 -11.97 -7.24
N GLY A 98 -16.38 -11.01 -7.29
CA GLY A 98 -16.60 -9.68 -7.86
C GLY A 98 -17.17 -8.63 -6.89
N GLU A 99 -17.34 -8.94 -5.61
CA GLU A 99 -17.88 -8.01 -4.61
C GLU A 99 -16.82 -7.54 -3.59
N ASP A 100 -16.90 -6.25 -3.23
CA ASP A 100 -16.13 -5.67 -2.14
C ASP A 100 -16.82 -5.95 -0.80
N LEU A 101 -16.22 -6.80 0.01
CA LEU A 101 -16.73 -7.18 1.32
C LEU A 101 -15.81 -6.72 2.44
N GLN A 102 -16.40 -6.50 3.62
CA GLN A 102 -15.65 -6.11 4.82
C GLN A 102 -15.28 -7.35 5.63
N ALA A 103 -13.99 -7.69 5.65
CA ALA A 103 -13.44 -8.78 6.44
C ALA A 103 -13.50 -8.46 7.94
N ALA A 104 -13.05 -7.27 8.31
CA ALA A 104 -12.98 -6.82 9.69
C ALA A 104 -13.04 -5.29 9.77
N VAL A 105 -13.18 -4.80 10.99
CA VAL A 105 -13.08 -3.39 11.35
C VAL A 105 -11.97 -3.23 12.36
N VAL A 106 -11.12 -2.23 12.18
CA VAL A 106 -10.00 -1.93 13.08
C VAL A 106 -10.12 -0.50 13.57
N ASP A 107 -10.00 -0.30 14.87
CA ASP A 107 -9.91 1.03 15.49
C ASP A 107 -8.85 1.05 16.60
N LEU A 108 -8.36 2.25 16.90
CA LEU A 108 -7.59 2.50 18.12
C LEU A 108 -8.56 2.90 19.22
N VAL A 109 -8.40 2.28 20.39
CA VAL A 109 -9.25 2.53 21.56
C VAL A 109 -8.41 2.75 22.81
N HIS A 110 -8.98 3.47 23.77
CA HIS A 110 -8.47 3.61 25.13
C HIS A 110 -9.56 3.28 26.16
N GLY A 111 -9.19 3.17 27.44
CA GLY A 111 -10.10 2.85 28.55
C GLY A 111 -10.14 1.36 28.88
N GLU A 112 -11.15 0.89 29.61
CA GLU A 112 -11.30 -0.52 29.99
C GLU A 112 -11.78 -1.39 28.81
N PRO A 113 -11.42 -2.69 28.74
CA PRO A 113 -11.87 -3.60 27.67
C PRO A 113 -13.39 -3.68 27.52
N ASP A 114 -14.14 -3.50 28.62
CA ASP A 114 -15.60 -3.54 28.62
C ASP A 114 -16.24 -2.20 28.23
N ARG A 115 -15.47 -1.10 28.24
CA ARG A 115 -15.94 0.26 27.88
C ARG A 115 -14.91 1.02 27.02
N PRO A 116 -14.51 0.46 25.86
CA PRO A 116 -13.50 1.06 25.01
C PRO A 116 -14.03 2.33 24.34
N ARG A 117 -13.23 3.39 24.35
CA ARG A 117 -13.51 4.65 23.65
C ARG A 117 -12.60 4.78 22.42
N PRO A 118 -13.14 5.05 21.22
CA PRO A 118 -12.31 5.27 20.03
C PRO A 118 -11.47 6.54 20.17
N THR A 119 -10.20 6.46 19.79
CA THR A 119 -9.28 7.63 19.77
C THR A 119 -9.15 8.28 18.40
N GLY A 120 -9.71 7.64 17.38
CA GLY A 120 -9.60 8.09 16.01
C GLY A 120 -10.58 7.38 15.08
N PRO A 121 -10.45 7.60 13.77
CA PRO A 121 -11.36 7.04 12.79
C PRO A 121 -11.23 5.51 12.68
N VAL A 122 -12.38 4.88 12.48
CA VAL A 122 -12.50 3.44 12.29
C VAL A 122 -12.08 3.07 10.86
N ARG A 123 -11.32 1.99 10.71
CA ARG A 123 -10.79 1.51 9.42
C ARG A 123 -11.39 0.16 9.02
N ALA A 124 -11.80 0.02 7.76
CA ALA A 124 -12.31 -1.22 7.22
C ALA A 124 -11.20 -2.05 6.57
N VAL A 125 -11.10 -3.32 6.94
CA VAL A 125 -10.30 -4.32 6.20
C VAL A 125 -11.20 -4.90 5.13
N LYS A 126 -10.88 -4.64 3.86
CA LYS A 126 -11.67 -5.07 2.71
C LYS A 126 -11.11 -6.34 2.09
N VAL A 127 -11.99 -7.10 1.46
CA VAL A 127 -11.65 -8.26 0.64
C VAL A 127 -12.51 -8.24 -0.61
N HIS A 128 -11.91 -8.62 -1.72
CA HIS A 128 -12.52 -8.75 -3.02
C HIS A 128 -12.03 -10.05 -3.65
N TRP A 129 -12.90 -11.06 -3.72
CA TRP A 129 -12.59 -12.27 -4.47
C TRP A 129 -12.76 -12.00 -5.95
N THR A 130 -11.76 -12.35 -6.76
CA THR A 130 -11.83 -12.18 -8.21
C THR A 130 -11.17 -13.33 -8.95
N ARG A 131 -11.90 -13.90 -9.92
CA ARG A 131 -11.34 -14.81 -10.93
C ARG A 131 -10.37 -14.14 -11.89
N PHE A 132 -10.37 -12.81 -11.99
CA PHE A 132 -9.50 -12.08 -12.91
C PHE A 132 -8.11 -11.87 -12.29
N PRO A 133 -7.05 -12.53 -12.82
CA PRO A 133 -5.72 -12.47 -12.22
C PRO A 133 -5.09 -11.07 -12.27
N GLY A 134 -5.58 -10.18 -13.14
CA GLY A 134 -5.07 -8.82 -13.33
C GLY A 134 -5.10 -7.98 -12.04
N GLY A 135 -6.23 -7.95 -11.32
CA GLY A 135 -6.35 -7.15 -10.08
C GLY A 135 -5.41 -7.62 -8.96
N SER A 136 -5.26 -8.94 -8.79
CA SER A 136 -4.34 -9.54 -7.81
C SER A 136 -2.86 -9.40 -8.19
N ARG A 137 -2.54 -9.29 -9.50
CA ARG A 137 -1.19 -9.04 -10.02
C ARG A 137 -0.82 -7.57 -9.88
N ILE A 138 -1.69 -6.65 -10.26
CA ILE A 138 -1.47 -5.20 -10.16
C ILE A 138 -1.23 -4.80 -8.70
N SER A 139 -2.10 -5.25 -7.79
CA SER A 139 -1.97 -4.96 -6.36
C SER A 139 -0.76 -5.60 -5.69
N ARG A 140 -0.37 -6.82 -6.10
CA ARG A 140 0.92 -7.41 -5.68
C ARG A 140 2.07 -6.57 -6.19
N SER A 141 2.11 -6.27 -7.49
CA SER A 141 3.17 -5.48 -8.11
C SER A 141 3.31 -4.07 -7.51
N GLN A 142 2.21 -3.43 -7.11
CA GLN A 142 2.23 -2.13 -6.42
C GLN A 142 2.78 -2.21 -5.00
N ARG A 143 2.41 -3.24 -4.22
CA ARG A 143 2.98 -3.46 -2.88
C ARG A 143 4.48 -3.75 -2.98
N ASP A 144 4.82 -4.63 -3.91
CA ASP A 144 6.17 -5.05 -4.25
C ASP A 144 7.07 -3.89 -4.70
N LEU A 145 6.48 -2.88 -5.34
CA LEU A 145 7.14 -1.62 -5.68
C LEU A 145 7.32 -0.74 -4.44
N ALA A 146 6.27 -0.56 -3.65
CA ALA A 146 6.31 0.25 -2.43
C ALA A 146 7.31 -0.28 -1.40
N ASP A 147 7.36 -1.59 -1.17
CA ASP A 147 8.31 -2.23 -0.24
C ASP A 147 9.77 -1.99 -0.69
N ALA A 148 10.05 -2.07 -2.00
CA ALA A 148 11.38 -1.80 -2.55
C ALA A 148 11.78 -0.31 -2.43
N ILE A 149 10.82 0.61 -2.61
CA ILE A 149 11.07 2.05 -2.41
C ILE A 149 11.43 2.32 -0.94
N TRP A 150 10.61 1.82 -0.01
CA TRP A 150 10.83 2.02 1.43
C TRP A 150 12.15 1.41 1.91
N ALA A 151 12.46 0.17 1.51
CA ALA A 151 13.72 -0.47 1.87
C ALA A 151 14.94 0.33 1.39
N GLY A 152 14.88 0.92 0.19
CA GLY A 152 15.94 1.79 -0.32
C GLY A 152 16.09 3.09 0.48
N CYS A 153 14.98 3.73 0.86
CA CYS A 153 15.02 4.91 1.72
C CYS A 153 15.61 4.60 3.10
N THR A 154 15.19 3.49 3.73
CA THR A 154 15.72 3.08 5.03
C THR A 154 17.22 2.78 4.97
N ALA A 155 17.69 2.08 3.94
CA ALA A 155 19.12 1.79 3.75
C ALA A 155 19.94 3.09 3.54
N TYR A 156 19.39 4.04 2.76
CA TYR A 156 20.02 5.35 2.56
C TYR A 156 20.11 6.14 3.87
N GLU A 157 19.03 6.20 4.65
CA GLU A 157 18.98 6.87 5.95
C GLU A 157 19.96 6.23 6.96
N SER A 158 20.20 4.92 6.88
CA SER A 158 21.20 4.24 7.70
C SER A 158 22.64 4.34 7.17
N GLY A 159 22.87 5.03 6.06
CA GLY A 159 24.19 5.20 5.43
C GLY A 159 24.67 4.01 4.60
N ASP A 160 23.83 2.98 4.38
CA ASP A 160 24.13 1.83 3.53
C ASP A 160 23.73 2.13 2.08
N LEU A 161 24.60 2.88 1.41
CA LEU A 161 24.36 3.34 0.04
C LEU A 161 24.33 2.18 -0.97
N ALA A 162 25.01 1.06 -0.69
CA ALA A 162 25.07 -0.08 -1.57
C ALA A 162 23.72 -0.82 -1.62
N ASP A 163 23.12 -1.07 -0.46
CA ASP A 163 21.80 -1.70 -0.39
C ASP A 163 20.68 -0.74 -0.80
N ALA A 164 20.82 0.57 -0.52
CA ALA A 164 19.91 1.59 -1.06
C ALA A 164 19.81 1.52 -2.60
N GLY A 165 20.97 1.49 -3.28
CA GLY A 165 21.03 1.36 -4.73
C GLY A 165 20.40 0.08 -5.26
N ARG A 166 20.60 -1.06 -4.57
CA ARG A 166 19.99 -2.35 -4.95
C ARG A 166 18.47 -2.32 -4.86
N TYR A 167 17.93 -1.79 -3.77
CA TYR A 167 16.48 -1.70 -3.56
C TYR A 167 15.82 -0.73 -4.54
N TRP A 168 16.42 0.43 -4.80
CA TRP A 168 15.89 1.37 -5.81
C TRP A 168 16.00 0.82 -7.23
N ALA A 169 17.07 0.12 -7.60
CA ALA A 169 17.14 -0.57 -8.89
C ALA A 169 16.04 -1.65 -9.03
N GLN A 170 15.71 -2.33 -7.93
CA GLN A 170 14.61 -3.29 -7.89
C GLN A 170 13.25 -2.59 -8.06
N ALA A 171 13.05 -1.42 -7.43
CA ALA A 171 11.88 -0.58 -7.59
C ALA A 171 11.72 -0.11 -9.06
N CYS A 172 12.79 0.38 -9.69
CA CYS A 172 12.79 0.77 -11.10
C CYS A 172 12.40 -0.38 -12.03
N ARG A 173 12.97 -1.58 -11.84
CA ARG A 173 12.59 -2.78 -12.62
C ARG A 173 11.12 -3.17 -12.43
N ARG A 174 10.53 -2.91 -11.26
CA ARG A 174 9.13 -3.20 -10.97
C ARG A 174 8.22 -2.16 -11.62
N ALA A 175 8.52 -0.87 -11.45
CA ALA A 175 7.78 0.23 -12.07
C ALA A 175 7.81 0.17 -13.61
N ARG A 176 8.95 -0.19 -14.23
CA ARG A 176 9.03 -0.42 -15.69
C ARG A 176 8.12 -1.57 -16.16
N ARG A 177 8.10 -2.69 -15.43
CA ARG A 177 7.26 -3.85 -15.77
C ARG A 177 5.77 -3.56 -15.65
N THR A 178 5.38 -2.62 -14.81
CA THR A 178 3.97 -2.21 -14.63
C THR A 178 3.58 -0.97 -15.42
N GLY A 179 4.52 -0.33 -16.12
CA GLY A 179 4.28 0.94 -16.82
C GLY A 179 3.97 2.12 -15.89
N ASP A 180 4.45 2.08 -14.64
CA ASP A 180 4.21 3.13 -13.64
C ASP A 180 5.22 4.29 -13.82
N ASN A 181 4.89 5.16 -14.77
CA ASN A 181 5.75 6.28 -15.19
C ASN A 181 5.92 7.35 -14.09
N ASP A 182 4.93 7.54 -13.20
CA ASP A 182 5.08 8.51 -12.11
C ASP A 182 6.07 8.00 -11.05
N SER A 183 5.99 6.72 -10.69
CA SER A 183 6.99 6.11 -9.79
C SER A 183 8.39 6.14 -10.38
N LEU A 184 8.56 5.92 -11.69
CA LEU A 184 9.86 6.04 -12.37
C LEU A 184 10.41 7.47 -12.30
N ARG A 185 9.58 8.48 -12.55
CA ARG A 185 9.96 9.90 -12.46
C ARG A 185 10.39 10.27 -11.04
N ARG A 186 9.69 9.78 -10.02
CA ARG A 186 10.07 10.03 -8.61
C ARG A 186 11.36 9.31 -8.23
N LEU A 187 11.54 8.07 -8.67
CA LEU A 187 12.76 7.29 -8.44
C LEU A 187 13.99 7.93 -9.10
N SER A 188 13.85 8.55 -10.28
CA SER A 188 14.95 9.28 -10.92
C SER A 188 15.39 10.54 -10.17
N LEU A 189 14.58 11.05 -9.24
CA LEU A 189 14.98 12.16 -8.35
C LEU A 189 15.75 11.66 -7.12
N LEU A 190 15.60 10.37 -6.77
CA LEU A 190 16.22 9.75 -5.59
C LEU A 190 17.56 9.09 -5.93
N VAL A 191 17.70 8.59 -7.15
CA VAL A 191 18.94 8.01 -7.67
C VAL A 191 19.69 9.12 -8.39
N ALA A 192 20.78 9.62 -7.79
CA ALA A 192 21.64 10.59 -8.46
C ALA A 192 22.09 10.07 -9.84
N ALA A 193 22.34 11.02 -10.75
CA ALA A 193 22.51 10.80 -12.19
C ALA A 193 23.76 9.98 -12.61
N ASP A 194 24.50 9.38 -11.67
CA ASP A 194 25.67 8.54 -11.95
C ASP A 194 25.30 7.07 -12.22
N GLN A 195 24.06 6.67 -11.95
CA GLN A 195 23.55 5.30 -12.14
C GLN A 195 22.50 5.17 -13.26
N ILE A 196 22.18 6.26 -13.97
CA ILE A 196 21.19 6.30 -15.06
C ILE A 196 21.93 6.65 -16.36
N SER A 197 21.94 5.73 -17.33
CA SER A 197 22.48 6.01 -18.67
C SER A 197 21.71 7.18 -19.29
N PRO A 198 22.36 8.15 -19.97
CA PRO A 198 21.70 9.23 -20.70
C PRO A 198 20.61 8.73 -21.69
N ASP A 199 20.77 7.51 -22.22
CA ASP A 199 19.80 6.88 -23.12
C ASP A 199 18.45 6.55 -22.43
N ASP A 200 18.47 6.29 -21.12
CA ASP A 200 17.25 6.02 -20.33
C ASP A 200 16.41 7.29 -20.12
N VAL A 201 17.03 8.47 -20.13
CA VAL A 201 16.37 9.77 -19.95
C VAL A 201 15.69 10.22 -21.25
N ILE A 202 16.32 9.98 -22.40
CA ILE A 202 15.79 10.36 -23.72
C ILE A 202 14.58 9.47 -24.11
N ALA A 203 14.60 8.20 -23.72
CA ALA A 203 13.47 7.28 -23.96
C ALA A 203 12.23 7.64 -23.13
N ALA A 204 12.40 8.09 -21.88
CA ALA A 204 11.29 8.49 -21.01
C ALA A 204 10.66 9.83 -21.42
N GLY A 205 11.43 10.74 -22.04
CA GLY A 205 10.96 12.06 -22.46
C GLY A 205 10.20 12.11 -23.79
N ARG A 206 10.16 11.02 -24.58
CA ARG A 206 9.56 11.03 -25.94
C ARG A 206 8.08 10.64 -26.02
N VAL A 207 7.43 10.24 -24.93
CA VAL A 207 6.02 9.84 -24.98
C VAL A 207 5.13 10.98 -24.45
N GLY A 208 4.85 11.95 -25.31
CA GLY A 208 3.75 12.89 -25.06
C GLY A 208 3.97 14.33 -25.53
N THR A 209 4.02 14.55 -26.84
CA THR A 209 3.49 15.82 -27.38
C THR A 209 2.31 15.48 -28.28
N PRO A 210 1.07 15.86 -27.92
CA PRO A 210 -0.05 15.70 -28.84
C PRO A 210 0.18 16.65 -30.02
N VAL A 211 0.26 16.09 -31.23
CA VAL A 211 0.26 16.89 -32.46
C VAL A 211 -1.13 17.52 -32.58
N LEU A 212 -1.22 18.80 -32.23
CA LEU A 212 -2.35 19.66 -32.63
C LEU A 212 -2.37 19.72 -34.15
N ARG A 213 -3.37 19.07 -34.77
CA ARG A 213 -3.73 19.30 -36.17
C ARG A 213 -4.37 20.69 -36.28
N PRO A 214 -3.82 21.63 -37.05
CA PRO A 214 -4.62 22.77 -37.50
C PRO A 214 -5.62 22.27 -38.56
N SER A 215 -6.90 22.30 -38.18
CA SER A 215 -8.03 22.22 -39.10
C SER A 215 -8.18 23.57 -39.80
N GLY A 216 -8.05 23.59 -41.13
CA GLY A 216 -8.32 24.77 -41.95
C GLY A 216 -7.96 24.55 -43.41
N ALA A 217 -8.89 23.99 -44.18
CA ALA A 217 -9.02 24.27 -45.62
C ALA A 217 -9.83 25.59 -45.77
N PRO A 218 -9.76 26.37 -46.87
CA PRO A 218 -10.17 25.90 -48.22
C PRO A 218 -9.45 26.55 -49.44
N SER A 219 -9.79 26.04 -50.64
CA SER A 219 -9.72 26.64 -52.00
C SER A 219 -8.33 27.07 -52.52
N ASP A 220 -7.94 26.96 -53.79
CA ASP A 220 -8.75 27.00 -55.02
C ASP A 220 -7.98 26.41 -56.23
N ALA A 221 -8.79 25.97 -57.18
CA ALA A 221 -8.68 25.81 -58.63
C ALA A 221 -7.34 25.76 -59.42
N ALA A 222 -7.50 25.05 -60.56
CA ALA A 222 -6.83 25.13 -61.87
C ALA A 222 -5.71 24.10 -62.12
N ASP A 223 -6.01 22.96 -62.75
CA ASP A 223 -6.26 22.79 -64.20
C ASP A 223 -4.95 22.81 -65.01
N ARG A 224 -4.56 21.62 -65.51
CA ARG A 224 -4.25 21.35 -66.92
C ARG A 224 -3.72 19.92 -67.11
N ASP A 225 -4.57 19.08 -67.69
CA ASP A 225 -4.36 18.53 -69.04
C ASP A 225 -2.93 18.10 -69.43
N ARG A 226 -2.67 16.79 -69.56
CA ARG A 226 -2.53 16.10 -70.86
C ARG A 226 -1.91 14.70 -70.74
N ALA A 227 -2.53 13.82 -71.53
CA ALA A 227 -2.09 12.52 -72.03
C ALA A 227 -0.58 12.31 -72.24
N CYS A 228 -0.10 11.13 -71.83
CA CYS A 228 0.41 10.05 -72.68
C CYS A 228 0.56 8.77 -71.84
#